data_AF-A0A1Y0MIE3-F1
#
_entry.id   AF-A0A1Y0MIE3-F1
#
_cell.length_a   1.000
_cell.length_b   1.000
_cell.length_c   1.000
_cell.angle_alpha   90.00
_cell.angle_beta   90.00
_cell.angle_gamma   90.00
#
_symmetry.space_group_name_H-M   'P 1'
#
loop_
_entity.id
_entity.type
_entity.pdbx_description
1 polymer ?
#
loop_
_entity_poly.entity_id
_entity_poly.type
_entity_poly.pdbx_seq_one_letter_code
_entity_poly.pdbx_strand_id
1 'polypeptide(L)'
;MNYKDMFTFKSEDSHEKDIYFLEDFDYLLALNKSEQISFEDDFYLKVFLKKLLFELPSLEINDFLQIQFENSEHPEVFCDFVFLEVIPAIQTIIKNAMISGNGIEYYKAEKLEGEFIISENVIKNRNYDFRLFYHQAAMFEYVPKFKRIIKILKKLTKQNDKNINNGQIITWKASPNVLGYLVSELASKGYLKTPIYQGKTNNSELTRQVLKSFKFTCKTPSFDGLKPYVIRGSSQNEDLDYKLRNLGWDIPKYDDDSK
;
A
#
# COMPACT_ATOMS: atom_id res chain seq x y z
N MET A 1 -4.27 -8.02 16.80
CA MET A 1 -3.26 -7.40 15.90
C MET A 1 -3.72 -5.99 15.62
N ASN A 2 -2.93 -4.97 15.97
CA ASN A 2 -3.32 -3.58 15.72
C ASN A 2 -3.17 -3.28 14.23
N TYR A 3 -4.25 -2.87 13.57
CA TYR A 3 -4.26 -2.56 12.13
C TYR A 3 -3.89 -1.10 11.82
N LYS A 4 -3.47 -0.31 12.81
CA LYS A 4 -3.18 1.12 12.64
C LYS A 4 -2.25 1.39 11.45
N ASP A 5 -1.11 0.71 11.38
CA ASP A 5 -0.08 0.93 10.36
C ASP A 5 -0.54 0.62 8.92
N MET A 6 -1.70 -0.02 8.75
CA MET A 6 -2.33 -0.28 7.46
C MET A 6 -3.14 0.90 6.91
N PHE A 7 -3.34 1.95 7.72
CA PHE A 7 -4.22 3.07 7.38
C PHE A 7 -3.54 4.42 7.52
N THR A 8 -4.09 5.40 6.80
CA THR A 8 -3.62 6.77 6.81
C THR A 8 -4.51 7.64 7.69
N PHE A 9 -3.87 8.29 8.67
CA PHE A 9 -4.52 9.18 9.62
C PHE A 9 -4.25 10.64 9.32
N LYS A 10 -5.15 11.50 9.77
CA LYS A 10 -5.02 12.95 9.62
C LYS A 10 -3.83 13.46 10.44
N SER A 11 -2.93 14.23 9.82
CA SER A 11 -1.86 14.93 10.54
C SER A 11 -2.37 16.21 11.18
N GLU A 12 -1.76 16.60 12.30
CA GLU A 12 -2.10 17.84 13.02
C GLU A 12 -1.90 19.11 12.16
N ASP A 13 -1.00 19.04 11.17
CA ASP A 13 -0.65 20.15 10.27
C ASP A 13 -1.60 20.30 9.06
N SER A 14 -2.52 19.36 8.84
CA SER A 14 -3.43 19.45 7.69
C SER A 14 -4.60 20.41 7.99
N HIS A 15 -4.49 21.65 7.50
CA HIS A 15 -5.55 22.66 7.64
C HIS A 15 -6.83 22.35 6.85
N GLU A 16 -6.81 21.37 5.95
CA GLU A 16 -8.00 20.93 5.23
C GLU A 16 -8.72 19.78 5.96
N LYS A 17 -10.06 19.84 6.00
CA LYS A 17 -10.90 18.68 6.33
C LYS A 17 -10.91 17.75 5.14
N ASP A 18 -9.79 17.09 4.90
CA ASP A 18 -9.75 16.09 3.85
C ASP A 18 -10.52 14.85 4.34
N ILE A 19 -11.65 14.60 3.68
CA ILE A 19 -12.63 13.55 4.01
C ILE A 19 -12.06 12.15 3.85
N TYR A 20 -10.86 12.02 3.27
CA TYR A 20 -10.22 10.75 2.95
C TYR A 20 -9.29 10.22 4.05
N PHE A 21 -8.98 11.00 5.08
CA PHE A 21 -8.15 10.56 6.21
C PHE A 21 -8.99 9.98 7.35
N LEU A 22 -8.42 9.03 8.07
CA LEU A 22 -9.00 8.53 9.32
C LEU A 22 -8.67 9.44 10.50
N GLU A 23 -9.55 9.45 11.49
CA GLU A 23 -9.31 10.10 12.78
C GLU A 23 -8.36 9.24 13.62
N ASP A 24 -7.34 9.87 14.20
CA ASP A 24 -6.44 9.21 15.14
C ASP A 24 -6.93 9.42 16.58
N PHE A 25 -7.02 8.33 17.33
CA PHE A 25 -7.48 8.31 18.71
C PHE A 25 -6.39 7.96 19.72
N ASP A 26 -5.12 7.83 19.29
CA ASP A 26 -4.02 7.48 20.19
C ASP A 26 -3.79 8.50 21.32
N TYR A 27 -4.27 9.74 21.17
CA TYR A 27 -4.28 10.71 22.26
C TYR A 27 -5.02 10.19 23.50
N LEU A 28 -6.04 9.33 23.34
CA LEU A 28 -6.75 8.68 24.45
C LEU A 28 -5.85 7.73 25.23
N LEU A 29 -4.95 7.00 24.56
CA LEU A 29 -3.94 6.18 25.23
C LEU A 29 -2.93 7.07 25.96
N ALA A 30 -2.54 8.19 25.35
CA ALA A 30 -1.57 9.11 25.92
C ALA A 30 -2.07 9.79 27.21
N LEU A 31 -3.37 10.10 27.28
CA LEU A 31 -4.01 10.68 28.45
C LEU A 31 -4.15 9.69 29.61
N ASN A 32 -4.19 8.38 29.34
CA ASN A 32 -4.43 7.34 30.33
C ASN A 32 -3.22 6.41 30.56
N LYS A 33 -1.99 6.89 30.30
CA LYS A 33 -0.73 6.12 30.39
C LYS A 33 -0.49 5.42 31.74
N SER A 34 -1.08 5.89 32.83
CA SER A 34 -0.92 5.31 34.17
C SER A 34 -1.64 3.96 34.35
N GLU A 35 -2.65 3.71 33.53
CA GLU A 35 -3.44 2.49 33.55
C GLU A 35 -3.02 1.67 32.33
N GLN A 36 -2.86 0.35 32.49
CA GLN A 36 -2.44 -0.54 31.40
C GLN A 36 -3.60 -0.76 30.42
N ILE A 37 -3.98 0.31 29.72
CA ILE A 37 -5.14 0.39 28.84
C ILE A 37 -4.70 0.21 27.39
N SER A 38 -5.52 -0.47 26.61
CA SER A 38 -5.36 -0.55 25.16
C SER A 38 -6.69 -0.32 24.44
N PHE A 39 -6.63 -0.07 23.13
CA PHE A 39 -7.79 -0.29 22.28
C PHE A 39 -8.05 -1.79 22.12
N GLU A 40 -9.25 -2.14 21.67
CA GLU A 40 -9.53 -3.46 21.13
C GLU A 40 -8.71 -3.70 19.85
N ASP A 41 -8.31 -4.95 19.61
CA ASP A 41 -7.39 -5.32 18.53
C ASP A 41 -7.80 -4.80 17.15
N ASP A 42 -9.10 -4.84 16.84
CA ASP A 42 -9.67 -4.47 15.55
C ASP A 42 -10.25 -3.05 15.52
N PHE A 43 -9.93 -2.21 16.52
CA PHE A 43 -10.49 -0.86 16.65
C PHE A 43 -10.30 -0.01 15.38
N TYR A 44 -9.06 0.12 14.89
CA TYR A 44 -8.77 0.93 13.70
C TYR A 44 -9.35 0.34 12.40
N LEU A 45 -9.52 -0.99 12.33
CA LEU A 45 -10.30 -1.60 11.25
C LEU A 45 -11.77 -1.14 11.32
N LYS A 46 -12.36 -1.05 12.51
CA LYS A 46 -13.73 -0.54 12.66
C LYS A 46 -13.84 0.95 12.35
N VAL A 47 -12.83 1.77 12.67
CA VAL A 47 -12.75 3.18 12.26
C VAL A 47 -12.76 3.29 10.72
N PHE A 48 -11.90 2.50 10.05
CA PHE A 48 -11.86 2.45 8.59
C PHE A 48 -13.20 1.98 7.98
N LEU A 49 -13.78 0.91 8.51
CA LEU A 49 -15.07 0.39 8.05
C LEU A 49 -16.21 1.39 8.27
N LYS A 50 -16.22 2.11 9.39
CA LYS A 50 -17.20 3.15 9.67
C LYS A 50 -17.17 4.22 8.58
N LYS A 51 -15.97 4.71 8.26
CA LYS A 51 -15.73 5.71 7.21
C LYS A 51 -16.19 5.21 5.85
N LEU A 52 -15.66 4.06 5.43
CA LEU A 52 -15.90 3.45 4.12
C LEU A 52 -17.38 3.13 3.86
N LEU A 53 -18.06 2.56 4.87
CA LEU A 53 -19.41 2.02 4.68
C LEU A 53 -20.50 3.07 4.91
N PHE A 54 -20.36 3.89 5.94
CA PHE A 54 -21.47 4.72 6.42
C PHE A 54 -21.29 6.20 6.14
N GLU A 55 -20.06 6.72 6.17
CA GLU A 55 -19.82 8.16 6.05
C GLU A 55 -19.53 8.60 4.62
N LEU A 56 -18.85 7.78 3.84
CA LEU A 56 -18.47 8.15 2.48
C LEU A 56 -19.62 7.97 1.46
N PRO A 57 -19.82 8.97 0.57
CA PRO A 57 -20.61 8.81 -0.64
C PRO A 57 -20.01 7.74 -1.56
N SER A 58 -20.84 7.07 -2.36
CA SER A 58 -20.35 5.97 -3.20
C SER A 58 -19.33 6.39 -4.27
N LEU A 59 -19.34 7.66 -4.67
CA LEU A 59 -18.41 8.21 -5.67
C LEU A 59 -17.00 8.41 -5.11
N GLU A 60 -16.91 8.72 -3.81
CA GLU A 60 -15.65 9.04 -3.10
C GLU A 60 -14.85 7.81 -2.68
N ILE A 61 -15.41 6.60 -2.86
CA ILE A 61 -14.82 5.37 -2.34
C ILE A 61 -13.49 5.03 -3.02
N ASN A 62 -13.36 5.27 -4.33
CA ASN A 62 -12.10 4.97 -5.01
C ASN A 62 -10.98 5.90 -4.55
N ASP A 63 -11.28 7.19 -4.45
CA ASP A 63 -10.30 8.22 -4.08
C ASP A 63 -9.85 8.03 -2.63
N PHE A 64 -10.80 7.72 -1.73
CA PHE A 64 -10.50 7.28 -0.37
C PHE A 64 -9.55 6.09 -0.33
N LEU A 65 -9.86 5.02 -1.07
CA LEU A 65 -9.02 3.81 -1.09
C LEU A 65 -7.64 4.07 -1.68
N GLN A 66 -7.55 4.95 -2.67
CA GLN A 66 -6.29 5.34 -3.30
C GLN A 66 -5.40 6.12 -2.31
N ILE A 67 -5.96 7.10 -1.59
CA ILE A 67 -5.21 7.87 -0.59
C ILE A 67 -4.74 6.99 0.56
N GLN A 68 -5.58 6.06 1.02
CA GLN A 68 -5.21 5.09 2.05
C GLN A 68 -4.09 4.16 1.57
N PHE A 69 -4.13 3.71 0.31
CA PHE A 69 -3.06 2.91 -0.28
C PHE A 69 -1.75 3.69 -0.40
N GLU A 70 -1.78 4.88 -1.02
CA GLU A 70 -0.59 5.69 -1.34
C GLU A 70 0.14 6.21 -0.11
N ASN A 71 -0.57 6.39 1.01
CA ASN A 71 -0.02 6.96 2.23
C ASN A 71 0.05 5.96 3.40
N SER A 72 -0.27 4.68 3.18
CA SER A 72 -0.06 3.64 4.20
C SER A 72 1.43 3.42 4.44
N GLU A 73 1.81 2.96 5.63
CA GLU A 73 3.21 2.60 5.92
C GLU A 73 3.63 1.32 5.19
N HIS A 74 2.65 0.48 4.83
CA HIS A 74 2.83 -0.84 4.23
C HIS A 74 2.01 -1.03 2.94
N PRO A 75 2.24 -0.20 1.90
CA PRO A 75 1.44 -0.24 0.66
C PRO A 75 1.54 -1.60 -0.07
N GLU A 76 2.66 -2.30 0.08
CA GLU A 76 2.90 -3.60 -0.54
C GLU A 76 1.95 -4.71 -0.07
N VAL A 77 1.46 -4.64 1.18
CA VAL A 77 0.52 -5.62 1.75
C VAL A 77 -0.90 -5.07 1.90
N PHE A 78 -1.12 -3.78 1.59
CA PHE A 78 -2.43 -3.14 1.76
C PHE A 78 -3.56 -3.87 1.01
N CYS A 79 -3.32 -4.29 -0.24
CA CYS A 79 -4.34 -5.02 -1.00
C CYS A 79 -4.62 -6.42 -0.45
N ASP A 80 -3.61 -7.11 0.08
CA ASP A 80 -3.78 -8.40 0.74
C ASP A 80 -4.59 -8.22 2.03
N PHE A 81 -4.26 -7.19 2.82
CA PHE A 81 -5.03 -6.80 3.99
C PHE A 81 -6.49 -6.48 3.63
N VAL A 82 -6.76 -5.70 2.59
CA VAL A 82 -8.13 -5.44 2.12
C VAL A 82 -8.85 -6.73 1.74
N PHE A 83 -8.16 -7.66 1.08
CA PHE A 83 -8.74 -8.93 0.67
C PHE A 83 -9.06 -9.86 1.84
N LEU A 84 -8.14 -9.96 2.81
CA LEU A 84 -8.19 -10.91 3.91
C LEU A 84 -8.97 -10.41 5.14
N GLU A 85 -8.97 -9.10 5.40
CA GLU A 85 -9.54 -8.53 6.62
C GLU A 85 -10.77 -7.65 6.33
N VAL A 86 -10.61 -6.65 5.45
CA VAL A 86 -11.68 -5.68 5.16
C VAL A 86 -12.88 -6.33 4.48
N ILE A 87 -12.67 -7.08 3.39
CA ILE A 87 -13.76 -7.73 2.66
C ILE A 87 -14.54 -8.71 3.56
N PRO A 88 -13.89 -9.64 4.30
CA PRO A 88 -14.58 -10.54 5.21
C PRO A 88 -15.32 -9.83 6.35
N ALA A 89 -14.79 -8.72 6.88
CA ALA A 89 -15.50 -7.91 7.86
C ALA A 89 -16.80 -7.32 7.28
N ILE A 90 -16.77 -6.77 6.07
CA ILE A 90 -17.99 -6.26 5.40
C ILE A 90 -18.99 -7.41 5.14
N GLN A 91 -18.51 -8.58 4.73
CA GLN A 91 -19.38 -9.76 4.53
C GLN A 91 -20.04 -10.20 5.84
N THR A 92 -19.31 -10.13 6.95
CA THR A 92 -19.84 -10.40 8.29
C THR A 92 -20.92 -9.39 8.67
N ILE A 93 -20.72 -8.09 8.37
CA ILE A 93 -21.74 -7.06 8.58
C ILE A 93 -23.01 -7.36 7.78
N ILE A 94 -22.87 -7.69 6.50
CA ILE A 94 -24.01 -8.02 5.63
C ILE A 94 -24.76 -9.27 6.15
N LYS A 95 -24.02 -10.32 6.55
CA LYS A 95 -24.60 -11.59 7.01
C LYS A 95 -25.40 -11.42 8.29
N ASN A 96 -24.93 -10.56 9.19
CA ASN A 96 -25.55 -10.33 10.50
C ASN A 96 -26.44 -9.09 10.54
N ALA A 97 -26.72 -8.45 9.39
CA ALA A 97 -27.55 -7.26 9.32
C ALA A 97 -28.97 -7.54 9.82
N MET A 98 -29.28 -7.04 11.02
CA MET A 98 -30.59 -7.15 11.67
C MET A 98 -30.84 -5.92 12.54
N ILE A 99 -32.09 -5.46 12.59
CA ILE A 99 -32.49 -4.37 13.47
C ILE A 99 -32.49 -4.91 14.91
N SER A 100 -31.52 -4.49 15.72
CA SER A 100 -31.53 -4.69 17.18
C SER A 100 -32.16 -3.49 17.87
N GLY A 101 -33.15 -3.70 18.74
CA GLY A 101 -33.70 -2.67 19.63
C GLY A 101 -32.94 -2.52 20.95
N ASN A 102 -32.01 -3.43 21.24
CA ASN A 102 -31.23 -3.40 22.47
C ASN A 102 -30.06 -2.43 22.30
N GLY A 103 -29.92 -1.51 23.25
CA GLY A 103 -28.75 -0.64 23.35
C GLY A 103 -27.46 -1.43 23.55
N ILE A 104 -26.34 -0.84 23.15
CA ILE A 104 -25.02 -1.39 23.44
C ILE A 104 -24.61 -0.94 24.84
N GLU A 105 -24.63 -1.88 25.78
CA GLU A 105 -24.12 -1.68 27.14
C GLU A 105 -22.78 -2.39 27.30
N TYR A 106 -21.91 -1.79 28.11
CA TYR A 106 -20.59 -2.33 28.42
C TYR A 106 -20.46 -2.52 29.92
N TYR A 107 -19.89 -3.65 30.31
CA TYR A 107 -19.68 -4.00 31.72
C TYR A 107 -18.62 -3.10 32.34
N LYS A 108 -18.88 -2.56 33.54
CA LYS A 108 -17.97 -1.66 34.29
C LYS A 108 -17.40 -0.52 33.42
N ALA A 109 -18.28 0.18 32.72
CA ALA A 109 -17.89 1.26 31.83
C ALA A 109 -17.62 2.56 32.59
N GLU A 110 -16.41 3.09 32.45
CA GLU A 110 -16.03 4.44 32.86
C GLU A 110 -16.02 5.35 31.63
N LYS A 111 -16.61 6.55 31.73
CA LYS A 111 -16.75 7.45 30.58
C LYS A 111 -15.45 8.22 30.32
N LEU A 112 -15.08 8.29 29.04
CA LEU A 112 -14.05 9.18 28.50
C LEU A 112 -14.69 10.28 27.63
N GLU A 113 -13.87 11.15 27.05
CA GLU A 113 -14.29 12.15 26.07
C GLU A 113 -14.82 11.49 24.77
N GLY A 114 -15.67 12.18 24.01
CA GLY A 114 -16.06 11.73 22.65
C GLY A 114 -16.92 10.46 22.56
N GLU A 115 -17.72 10.17 23.60
CA GLU A 115 -18.50 8.91 23.75
C GLU A 115 -17.64 7.64 23.92
N PHE A 116 -16.32 7.79 24.09
CA PHE A 116 -15.45 6.69 24.46
C PHE A 116 -15.70 6.27 25.91
N ILE A 117 -15.39 5.02 26.19
CA ILE A 117 -15.43 4.46 27.54
C ILE A 117 -14.23 3.54 27.76
N ILE A 118 -13.88 3.31 29.01
CA ILE A 118 -12.99 2.22 29.44
C ILE A 118 -13.87 1.13 30.03
N SER A 119 -13.69 -0.10 29.56
CA SER A 119 -14.36 -1.28 30.11
C SER A 119 -13.33 -2.41 30.14
N GLU A 120 -12.99 -2.86 31.34
CA GLU A 120 -12.00 -3.93 31.56
C GLU A 120 -10.62 -3.59 30.95
N ASN A 121 -10.14 -2.36 31.18
CA ASN A 121 -8.88 -1.81 30.61
C ASN A 121 -8.84 -1.74 29.07
N VAL A 122 -10.01 -1.83 28.42
CA VAL A 122 -10.11 -1.66 26.96
C VAL A 122 -10.93 -0.43 26.65
N ILE A 123 -10.38 0.46 25.82
CA ILE A 123 -11.10 1.61 25.30
C ILE A 123 -12.08 1.13 24.22
N LYS A 124 -13.35 1.49 24.38
CA LYS A 124 -14.43 1.13 23.45
C LYS A 124 -15.24 2.37 23.10
N ASN A 125 -15.88 2.35 21.95
CA ASN A 125 -16.85 3.36 21.56
C ASN A 125 -17.96 2.70 20.75
N ARG A 126 -19.21 2.96 21.15
CA ARG A 126 -20.40 2.38 20.50
C ARG A 126 -20.48 2.66 19.00
N ASN A 127 -19.92 3.79 18.54
CA ASN A 127 -19.95 4.21 17.14
C ASN A 127 -19.08 3.34 16.24
N TYR A 128 -18.14 2.60 16.82
CA TYR A 128 -17.27 1.65 16.13
C TYR A 128 -17.60 0.20 16.50
N ASP A 129 -18.72 -0.10 17.16
CA ASP A 129 -19.09 -1.48 17.49
C ASP A 129 -19.79 -2.17 16.30
N PHE A 130 -19.40 -3.41 15.99
CA PHE A 130 -20.01 -4.18 14.90
C PHE A 130 -21.53 -4.38 15.07
N ARG A 131 -22.04 -4.47 16.30
CA ARG A 131 -23.49 -4.56 16.57
C ARG A 131 -24.22 -3.34 16.03
N LEU A 132 -23.62 -2.15 16.15
CA LEU A 132 -24.17 -0.94 15.57
C LEU A 132 -24.11 -0.99 14.04
N PHE A 133 -23.01 -1.50 13.46
CA PHE A 133 -22.91 -1.66 12.01
C PHE A 133 -23.99 -2.59 11.46
N TYR A 134 -24.27 -3.71 12.15
CA TYR A 134 -25.33 -4.65 11.78
C TYR A 134 -26.71 -3.98 11.79
N HIS A 135 -26.99 -3.25 12.88
CA HIS A 135 -28.25 -2.51 13.03
C HIS A 135 -28.40 -1.45 11.94
N GLN A 136 -27.39 -0.60 11.72
CA GLN A 136 -27.42 0.45 10.70
C GLN A 136 -27.53 -0.14 9.28
N ALA A 137 -26.85 -1.25 9.00
CA ALA A 137 -26.92 -1.93 7.71
C ALA A 137 -28.35 -2.39 7.37
N ALA A 138 -29.08 -2.90 8.38
CA ALA A 138 -30.46 -3.34 8.22
C ALA A 138 -31.44 -2.16 8.21
N MET A 139 -31.33 -1.26 9.20
CA MET A 139 -32.25 -0.13 9.39
C MET A 139 -32.30 0.81 8.18
N PHE A 140 -31.14 1.07 7.56
CA PHE A 140 -31.02 1.97 6.40
C PHE A 140 -30.90 1.23 5.07
N GLU A 141 -31.13 -0.08 5.05
CA GLU A 141 -31.06 -0.92 3.86
C GLU A 141 -29.73 -0.79 3.08
N TYR A 142 -28.59 -0.66 3.78
CA TYR A 142 -27.29 -0.46 3.14
C TYR A 142 -26.67 -1.72 2.53
N VAL A 143 -27.26 -2.90 2.72
CA VAL A 143 -26.74 -4.17 2.18
C VAL A 143 -26.43 -4.10 0.67
N PRO A 144 -27.27 -3.53 -0.21
CA PRO A 144 -26.94 -3.36 -1.63
C PRO A 144 -25.74 -2.41 -1.86
N LYS A 145 -25.61 -1.32 -1.08
CA LYS A 145 -24.44 -0.43 -1.10
C LYS A 145 -23.18 -1.22 -0.77
N PHE A 146 -23.19 -1.97 0.33
CA PHE A 146 -22.02 -2.73 0.79
C PHE A 146 -21.60 -3.81 -0.20
N LYS A 147 -22.55 -4.48 -0.85
CA LYS A 147 -22.27 -5.41 -1.94
C LYS A 147 -21.56 -4.74 -3.13
N ARG A 148 -21.88 -3.48 -3.44
CA ARG A 148 -21.16 -2.69 -4.47
C ARG A 148 -19.75 -2.34 -4.01
N ILE A 149 -19.59 -1.93 -2.75
CA ILE A 149 -18.27 -1.65 -2.16
C ILE A 149 -17.37 -2.88 -2.24
N ILE A 150 -17.86 -4.07 -1.87
CA ILE A 150 -17.12 -5.33 -2.03
C ILE A 150 -16.67 -5.55 -3.47
N LYS A 151 -17.49 -5.21 -4.48
CA LYS A 151 -17.08 -5.33 -5.90
C LYS A 151 -15.94 -4.36 -6.24
N ILE A 152 -15.98 -3.14 -5.71
CA ILE A 152 -14.91 -2.15 -5.87
C ILE A 152 -13.61 -2.68 -5.24
N LEU A 153 -13.66 -3.12 -3.98
CA LEU A 153 -12.51 -3.68 -3.28
C LEU A 153 -11.92 -4.90 -4.01
N LYS A 154 -12.77 -5.84 -4.47
CA LYS A 154 -12.30 -7.00 -5.26
C LYS A 154 -11.68 -6.59 -6.60
N LYS A 155 -12.07 -5.47 -7.18
CA LYS A 155 -11.45 -4.96 -8.41
C LYS A 155 -10.08 -4.36 -8.07
N LEU A 156 -9.98 -3.59 -6.99
CA LEU A 156 -8.73 -3.02 -6.49
C LEU A 156 -7.71 -4.14 -6.23
N THR A 157 -8.06 -5.17 -5.45
CA THR A 157 -7.12 -6.25 -5.09
C THR A 157 -6.66 -7.05 -6.33
N LYS A 158 -7.56 -7.33 -7.28
CA LYS A 158 -7.22 -7.98 -8.55
C LYS A 158 -6.36 -7.11 -9.48
N GLN A 159 -6.53 -5.80 -9.46
CA GLN A 159 -5.68 -4.88 -10.21
C GLN A 159 -4.28 -4.87 -9.62
N ASN A 160 -4.13 -4.97 -8.29
CA ASN A 160 -2.83 -5.09 -7.66
C ASN A 160 -2.14 -6.42 -8.02
N ASP A 161 -2.83 -7.56 -8.00
CA ASP A 161 -2.24 -8.84 -8.47
C ASP A 161 -1.74 -8.75 -9.93
N LYS A 162 -2.47 -8.01 -10.77
CA LYS A 162 -2.08 -7.77 -12.15
C LYS A 162 -0.96 -6.73 -12.27
N ASN A 163 -0.89 -5.72 -11.41
CA ASN A 163 0.14 -4.68 -11.42
C ASN A 163 1.43 -5.13 -10.71
N ILE A 164 1.38 -6.04 -9.74
CA ILE A 164 2.57 -6.72 -9.21
C ILE A 164 3.17 -7.61 -10.31
N ASN A 165 2.35 -8.18 -11.19
CA ASN A 165 2.79 -8.96 -12.36
C ASN A 165 3.05 -8.12 -13.63
N ASN A 166 2.50 -6.91 -13.73
CA ASN A 166 2.66 -5.97 -14.86
C ASN A 166 3.14 -4.59 -14.35
N GLY A 167 4.08 -4.57 -13.40
CA GLY A 167 4.58 -3.36 -12.75
C GLY A 167 4.78 -2.28 -13.78
N GLN A 168 4.20 -1.08 -13.57
CA GLN A 168 4.13 0.02 -14.53
C GLN A 168 5.39 0.06 -15.39
N ILE A 169 5.30 -0.58 -16.56
CA ILE A 169 6.48 -0.92 -17.33
C ILE A 169 7.03 0.42 -17.84
N ILE A 170 8.24 0.78 -17.39
CA ILE A 170 8.83 2.06 -17.73
C ILE A 170 9.02 2.09 -19.25
N THR A 171 8.44 3.09 -19.92
CA THR A 171 8.60 3.21 -21.37
C THR A 171 9.95 3.84 -21.68
N TRP A 172 10.90 3.02 -22.12
CA TRP A 172 12.20 3.45 -22.61
C TRP A 172 12.10 3.93 -24.06
N LYS A 173 12.41 5.21 -24.28
CA LYS A 173 12.32 5.86 -25.60
C LYS A 173 13.61 5.77 -26.41
N ALA A 174 14.75 5.54 -25.76
CA ALA A 174 16.05 5.54 -26.41
C ALA A 174 16.39 4.14 -26.98
N SER A 175 17.60 4.02 -27.54
CA SER A 175 18.13 2.72 -27.98
C SER A 175 18.15 1.73 -26.80
N PRO A 176 17.65 0.48 -26.96
CA PRO A 176 17.72 -0.53 -25.90
C PRO A 176 19.15 -0.87 -25.48
N ASN A 177 20.12 -0.75 -26.39
CA ASN A 177 21.53 -1.02 -26.11
C ASN A 177 22.10 -0.03 -25.08
N VAL A 178 21.66 1.24 -25.16
CA VAL A 178 22.02 2.28 -24.19
C VAL A 178 21.43 1.94 -22.81
N LEU A 179 20.19 1.43 -22.75
CA LEU A 179 19.61 0.97 -21.48
C LEU A 179 20.42 -0.19 -20.87
N GLY A 180 20.79 -1.18 -21.68
CA GLY A 180 21.60 -2.31 -21.23
C GLY A 180 22.94 -1.84 -20.62
N TYR A 181 23.61 -0.91 -21.30
CA TYR A 181 24.84 -0.28 -20.80
C TYR A 181 24.62 0.51 -19.51
N LEU A 182 23.57 1.35 -19.44
CA LEU A 182 23.28 2.16 -18.26
C LEU A 182 23.02 1.29 -17.03
N VAL A 183 22.24 0.22 -17.19
CA VAL A 183 21.98 -0.74 -16.10
C VAL A 183 23.27 -1.41 -15.64
N SER A 184 24.15 -1.80 -16.58
CA SER A 184 25.46 -2.36 -16.26
C SER A 184 26.33 -1.38 -15.47
N GLU A 185 26.42 -0.12 -15.90
CA GLU A 185 27.24 0.88 -15.23
C GLU A 185 26.70 1.22 -13.83
N LEU A 186 25.40 1.47 -13.70
CA LEU A 186 24.76 1.74 -12.41
C LEU A 186 24.95 0.57 -11.43
N ALA A 187 24.81 -0.66 -11.90
CA ALA A 187 25.13 -1.86 -11.13
C ALA A 187 26.58 -1.89 -10.67
N SER A 188 27.52 -1.62 -11.59
CA SER A 188 28.95 -1.67 -11.28
C SER A 188 29.42 -0.56 -10.33
N LYS A 189 28.70 0.56 -10.31
CA LYS A 189 28.97 1.73 -9.47
C LYS A 189 28.26 1.65 -8.11
N GLY A 190 27.45 0.63 -7.87
CA GLY A 190 26.79 0.39 -6.58
C GLY A 190 25.38 0.97 -6.45
N TYR A 191 24.85 1.63 -7.48
CA TYR A 191 23.50 2.20 -7.45
C TYR A 191 22.38 1.16 -7.60
N LEU A 192 22.70 -0.02 -8.12
CA LEU A 192 21.72 -1.11 -8.30
C LEU A 192 22.20 -2.39 -7.63
N LYS A 193 21.32 -3.01 -6.83
CA LYS A 193 21.51 -4.40 -6.40
C LYS A 193 21.30 -5.32 -7.59
N THR A 194 22.28 -6.18 -7.86
CA THR A 194 22.21 -7.14 -8.98
C THR A 194 21.96 -8.55 -8.51
N PRO A 195 21.36 -9.41 -9.36
CA PRO A 195 21.32 -10.84 -9.10
C PRO A 195 22.74 -11.41 -9.11
N ILE A 196 23.10 -12.22 -8.11
CA ILE A 196 24.43 -12.81 -7.96
C ILE A 196 24.34 -14.32 -8.19
N TYR A 197 25.30 -14.88 -8.95
CA TYR A 197 25.51 -16.31 -9.12
C TYR A 197 26.99 -16.63 -8.95
N GLN A 198 27.33 -17.52 -8.02
CA GLN A 198 28.71 -17.90 -7.69
C GLN A 198 29.62 -16.69 -7.38
N GLY A 199 29.11 -15.73 -6.62
CA GLY A 199 29.86 -14.53 -6.20
C GLY A 199 30.10 -13.49 -7.31
N LYS A 200 29.53 -13.69 -8.51
CA LYS A 200 29.60 -12.73 -9.62
C LYS A 200 28.20 -12.30 -10.06
N THR A 201 28.10 -11.14 -10.69
CA THR A 201 26.84 -10.67 -11.28
C THR A 201 26.31 -11.67 -12.30
N ASN A 202 25.08 -12.12 -12.12
CA ASN A 202 24.36 -12.94 -13.07
C ASN A 202 23.77 -12.06 -14.17
N ASN A 203 24.61 -11.73 -15.17
CA ASN A 203 24.22 -10.87 -16.29
C ASN A 203 23.03 -11.42 -17.09
N SER A 204 22.84 -12.76 -17.11
CA SER A 204 21.68 -13.35 -17.78
C SER A 204 20.39 -12.99 -17.05
N GLU A 205 20.37 -13.10 -15.73
CA GLU A 205 19.18 -12.74 -14.96
C GLU A 205 18.94 -11.23 -14.94
N LEU A 206 20.01 -10.43 -14.82
CA LEU A 206 19.93 -8.97 -14.93
C LEU A 206 19.32 -8.56 -16.28
N THR A 207 19.74 -9.19 -17.39
CA THR A 207 19.15 -8.94 -18.72
C THR A 207 17.66 -9.27 -18.74
N ARG A 208 17.22 -10.37 -18.11
CA ARG A 208 15.79 -10.71 -18.02
C ARG A 208 15.01 -9.68 -17.22
N GLN A 209 15.57 -9.19 -16.12
CA GLN A 209 14.95 -8.13 -15.32
C GLN A 209 14.74 -6.88 -16.15
N VAL A 210 15.76 -6.42 -16.90
CA VAL A 210 15.63 -5.25 -17.79
C VAL A 210 14.50 -5.45 -18.82
N LEU A 211 14.42 -6.61 -19.46
CA LEU A 211 13.37 -6.89 -20.45
C LEU A 211 11.95 -6.93 -19.84
N LYS A 212 11.82 -7.29 -18.57
CA LYS A 212 10.54 -7.33 -17.86
C LYS A 212 10.14 -5.96 -17.32
N SER A 213 11.12 -5.14 -16.91
CA SER A 213 10.88 -3.84 -16.27
C SER A 213 10.64 -2.69 -17.26
N PHE A 214 11.01 -2.85 -18.54
CA PHE A 214 10.94 -1.78 -19.53
C PHE A 214 10.16 -2.15 -20.81
N LYS A 215 9.47 -1.15 -21.36
CA LYS A 215 8.75 -1.20 -22.64
C LYS A 215 9.50 -0.32 -23.63
N PHE A 216 9.79 -0.85 -24.80
CA PHE A 216 10.59 -0.14 -25.81
C PHE A 216 9.67 0.45 -26.88
N THR A 217 9.85 1.73 -27.22
CA THR A 217 9.02 2.40 -28.24
C THR A 217 9.38 2.00 -29.67
N CYS A 218 10.65 1.69 -29.93
CA CYS A 218 11.13 1.41 -31.28
C CYS A 218 10.94 -0.07 -31.64
N LYS A 219 11.67 -0.95 -30.95
CA LYS A 219 11.64 -2.40 -31.11
C LYS A 219 12.10 -3.05 -29.82
N THR A 220 11.33 -4.01 -29.31
CA THR A 220 11.76 -4.82 -28.17
C THR A 220 13.03 -5.60 -28.55
N PRO A 221 14.15 -5.41 -27.85
CA PRO A 221 15.36 -6.16 -28.14
C PRO A 221 15.15 -7.63 -27.77
N SER A 222 15.80 -8.53 -28.50
CA SER A 222 15.90 -9.92 -28.05
C SER A 222 16.83 -10.01 -26.84
N PHE A 223 16.69 -11.09 -26.07
CA PHE A 223 17.60 -11.40 -24.97
C PHE A 223 19.07 -11.37 -25.42
N ASP A 224 19.40 -12.08 -26.50
CA ASP A 224 20.76 -12.13 -27.02
C ASP A 224 21.24 -10.82 -27.66
N GLY A 225 20.32 -9.96 -28.08
CA GLY A 225 20.64 -8.62 -28.59
C GLY A 225 20.98 -7.62 -27.49
N LEU A 226 20.31 -7.73 -26.32
CA LEU A 226 20.52 -6.82 -25.20
C LEU A 226 21.68 -7.26 -24.30
N LYS A 227 21.82 -8.57 -24.08
CA LYS A 227 22.78 -9.16 -23.14
C LYS A 227 24.23 -8.66 -23.31
N PRO A 228 24.79 -8.50 -24.52
CA PRO A 228 26.15 -8.00 -24.69
C PRO A 228 26.34 -6.63 -24.02
N TYR A 229 25.36 -5.73 -24.12
CA TYR A 229 25.44 -4.39 -23.51
C TYR A 229 25.27 -4.40 -21.99
N VAL A 230 24.67 -5.45 -21.42
CA VAL A 230 24.53 -5.63 -19.96
C VAL A 230 25.80 -6.26 -19.35
N ILE A 231 26.56 -7.04 -20.13
CA ILE A 231 27.81 -7.64 -19.68
C ILE A 231 28.92 -6.59 -19.74
N ARG A 232 29.34 -6.10 -18.59
CA ARG A 232 30.52 -5.25 -18.47
C ARG A 232 31.76 -5.95 -19.02
N GLY A 233 32.54 -5.24 -19.85
CA GLY A 233 33.75 -5.77 -20.49
C GLY A 233 33.49 -6.63 -21.73
N SER A 234 32.25 -6.69 -22.23
CA SER A 234 32.01 -7.21 -23.58
C SER A 234 32.44 -6.17 -24.62
N SER A 235 32.82 -6.61 -25.82
CA SER A 235 33.23 -5.67 -26.88
C SER A 235 32.13 -4.65 -27.21
N GLN A 236 30.86 -5.07 -27.24
CA GLN A 236 29.75 -4.16 -27.52
C GLN A 236 29.49 -3.16 -26.40
N ASN A 237 29.71 -3.58 -25.14
CA ASN A 237 29.59 -2.70 -23.99
C ASN A 237 30.73 -1.68 -23.97
N GLU A 238 31.98 -2.12 -24.19
CA GLU A 238 33.18 -1.26 -24.24
C GLU A 238 33.13 -0.27 -25.41
N ASP A 239 32.69 -0.70 -26.60
CA ASP A 239 32.51 0.17 -27.76
C ASP A 239 31.49 1.29 -27.47
N LEU A 240 30.45 0.99 -26.69
CA LEU A 240 29.42 1.97 -26.32
C LEU A 240 29.89 2.87 -25.18
N ASP A 241 30.60 2.35 -24.19
CA ASP A 241 31.27 3.13 -23.14
C ASP A 241 32.18 4.18 -23.76
N TYR A 242 33.07 3.77 -24.68
CA TYR A 242 33.98 4.68 -25.37
C TYR A 242 33.25 5.80 -26.10
N LYS A 243 32.18 5.47 -26.84
CA LYS A 243 31.36 6.46 -27.55
C LYS A 243 30.69 7.44 -26.59
N LEU A 244 30.13 6.97 -25.50
CA LEU A 244 29.41 7.81 -24.53
C LEU A 244 30.37 8.69 -23.72
N ARG A 245 31.52 8.15 -23.29
CA ARG A 245 32.56 8.93 -22.59
C ARG A 245 33.13 10.04 -23.46
N ASN A 246 33.31 9.81 -24.76
CA ASN A 246 33.72 10.85 -25.70
C ASN A 246 32.68 11.98 -25.85
N LEU A 247 31.42 11.74 -25.47
CA LEU A 247 30.37 12.75 -25.39
C LEU A 247 30.27 13.40 -24.00
N GLY A 248 31.20 13.10 -23.10
CA GLY A 248 31.22 13.64 -21.73
C GLY A 248 30.32 12.91 -20.74
N TRP A 249 29.81 11.71 -21.10
CA TRP A 249 29.02 10.91 -20.17
C TRP A 249 29.91 10.24 -19.13
N ASP A 250 29.63 10.46 -17.84
CA ASP A 250 30.21 9.69 -16.74
C ASP A 250 29.22 9.57 -15.59
N ILE A 251 29.33 8.48 -14.84
CA ILE A 251 28.54 8.24 -13.62
C ILE A 251 29.53 8.14 -12.46
N PRO A 252 29.41 8.98 -11.41
CA PRO A 252 30.26 8.88 -10.24
C PRO A 252 30.11 7.52 -9.56
N LYS A 253 31.04 7.14 -8.68
CA LYS A 253 30.80 5.96 -7.82
C LYS A 253 29.78 6.32 -6.75
N TYR A 254 28.98 5.34 -6.35
CA TYR A 254 28.12 5.49 -5.19
C TYR A 254 29.02 5.51 -3.94
N ASP A 255 29.21 6.69 -3.38
CA ASP A 255 29.86 6.88 -2.08
C ASP A 255 28.76 6.92 -1.01
N ASP A 256 28.67 5.85 -0.22
CA ASP A 256 27.79 5.78 0.96
C ASP A 256 28.45 6.50 2.15
N ASP A 257 28.79 7.77 1.94
CA ASP A 257 29.39 8.65 2.97
C ASP A 257 28.32 9.20 3.93
N SER A 258 27.10 8.68 3.87
CA SER A 258 26.00 8.95 4.80
C SER A 258 25.95 7.97 5.98
N LYS A 259 27.07 7.81 6.69
CA LYS A 259 27.13 7.15 8.01
C LYS A 259 27.65 8.08 9.09
#